data_AF-A0A392MX31-F1
#
_entry.id   AF-A0A392MX31-F1
#
_cell.length_a   1.000
_cell.length_b   1.000
_cell.length_c   1.000
_cell.angle_alpha   90.00
_cell.angle_beta   90.00
_cell.angle_gamma   90.00
#
_symmetry.space_group_name_H-M   'P 1'
#
loop_
_entity.id
_entity.type
_entity.pdbx_description
1 polymer ?
#
loop_
_entity_poly.entity_id
_entity_poly.type
_entity_poly.pdbx_seq_one_letter_code
_entity_poly.pdbx_strand_id
1 'polypeptide(L)'
;MLQDRLVHFLKGRKEWKRSGGKNHLIVAHHPNSLLDARRDLASAMLILADFGRYPVELANIKKDIIAPYRHLVGTIPSAESPSYDERPTLVYFQGAIYRKDGGVIRQELYYLLKDEKDVHFTFGSIGGNGVNQ
;
A
#
# COMPACT_ATOMS: atom_id res chain seq x y z
N MET A 1 1.81 -4.65 -26.38
CA MET A 1 0.80 -4.16 -25.41
C MET A 1 1.09 -2.70 -25.04
N LEU A 2 0.19 -1.98 -24.35
CA LEU A 2 0.41 -0.57 -23.95
C LEU A 2 1.68 -0.38 -23.10
N GLN A 3 1.94 -1.29 -22.17
CA GLN A 3 3.10 -1.26 -21.29
C GLN A 3 4.43 -1.40 -22.05
N ASP A 4 4.52 -2.30 -23.04
CA ASP A 4 5.73 -2.46 -23.86
C ASP A 4 6.05 -1.17 -24.65
N ARG A 5 5.01 -0.50 -25.15
CA ARG A 5 5.16 0.79 -25.85
C ARG A 5 5.68 1.87 -24.89
N LEU A 6 5.23 1.88 -23.64
CA LEU A 6 5.76 2.77 -22.61
C LEU A 6 7.24 2.49 -22.32
N VAL A 7 7.61 1.22 -22.15
CA VAL A 7 9.01 0.80 -21.94
C VAL A 7 9.89 1.26 -23.10
N HIS A 8 9.46 1.00 -24.34
CA HIS A 8 10.19 1.41 -25.53
C HIS A 8 10.33 2.94 -25.60
N PHE A 9 9.24 3.68 -25.34
CA PHE A 9 9.26 5.13 -25.32
C PHE A 9 10.25 5.68 -24.29
N LEU A 10 10.20 5.20 -23.04
CA LEU A 10 11.08 5.63 -21.96
C LEU A 10 12.54 5.30 -22.25
N LYS A 11 12.85 4.04 -22.60
CA LYS A 11 14.21 3.59 -22.94
C LYS A 11 14.77 4.31 -24.18
N GLY A 12 13.91 4.83 -25.05
CA GLY A 12 14.30 5.64 -26.21
C GLY A 12 14.78 7.06 -25.86
N ARG A 13 14.37 7.62 -24.71
CA ARG A 13 14.68 9.00 -24.29
C ARG A 13 16.16 9.18 -23.98
N LYS A 14 16.72 10.36 -24.32
CA LYS A 14 18.13 10.70 -24.04
C LYS A 14 18.43 10.67 -22.53
N GLU A 15 17.46 11.06 -21.72
CA GLU A 15 17.55 11.10 -20.25
C GLU A 15 17.67 9.70 -19.66
N TRP A 16 16.89 8.75 -20.20
CA TRP A 16 16.96 7.35 -19.82
C TRP A 16 18.30 6.74 -20.23
N LYS A 17 18.70 6.92 -21.50
CA LYS A 17 19.98 6.42 -22.02
C LYS A 17 21.18 6.95 -21.21
N ARG A 18 21.12 8.20 -20.77
CA ARG A 18 22.19 8.84 -19.96
C ARG A 18 22.36 8.21 -18.58
N SER A 19 21.27 7.82 -17.92
CA SER A 19 21.29 7.37 -16.51
C SER A 19 20.93 5.90 -16.32
N GLY A 20 20.60 5.19 -17.39
CA GLY A 20 20.00 3.86 -17.34
C GLY A 20 18.65 3.83 -16.60
N GLY A 21 17.94 4.96 -16.51
CA GLY A 21 16.68 5.09 -15.78
C GLY A 21 16.82 5.50 -14.31
N LYS A 22 18.03 5.49 -13.72
CA LYS A 22 18.25 5.73 -12.27
C LYS A 22 17.75 7.08 -11.75
N ASN A 23 17.71 8.10 -12.60
CA ASN A 23 17.23 9.43 -12.24
C ASN A 23 15.74 9.65 -12.56
N HIS A 24 14.98 8.58 -12.76
CA HIS A 24 13.55 8.65 -13.03
C HIS A 24 12.76 8.17 -11.82
N LEU A 25 11.61 8.81 -11.60
CA LEU A 25 10.63 8.45 -10.60
C LEU A 25 9.36 7.97 -11.31
N ILE A 26 8.90 6.77 -10.99
CA ILE A 26 7.72 6.16 -11.63
C ILE A 26 6.70 5.81 -10.56
N VAL A 27 5.47 6.30 -10.72
CA VAL A 27 4.37 5.97 -9.82
C VAL A 27 3.77 4.62 -10.22
N ALA A 28 4.08 3.58 -9.45
CA ALA A 28 3.54 2.23 -9.61
C ALA A 28 2.82 1.80 -8.32
N HIS A 29 2.07 2.73 -7.73
CA HIS A 29 1.54 2.62 -6.37
C HIS A 29 0.62 1.42 -6.18
N HIS A 30 -0.35 1.23 -7.07
CA HIS A 30 -1.20 0.04 -7.03
C HIS A 30 -0.38 -1.22 -7.31
N PRO A 31 -0.51 -2.32 -6.56
CA PRO A 31 0.35 -3.50 -6.70
C PRO A 31 0.31 -4.20 -8.06
N ASN A 32 -0.75 -3.98 -8.85
CA ASN A 32 -0.88 -4.48 -10.22
C ASN A 32 -0.44 -3.46 -11.29
N SER A 33 -0.02 -2.25 -10.90
CA SER A 33 0.49 -1.26 -11.84
C SER A 33 1.79 -1.75 -12.46
N LEU A 34 1.90 -1.54 -13.77
CA LEU A 34 3.08 -1.92 -14.56
C LEU A 34 3.48 -3.39 -14.38
N LEU A 35 2.53 -4.31 -14.18
CA LEU A 35 2.82 -5.70 -13.87
C LEU A 35 3.82 -6.35 -14.84
N ASP A 36 3.72 -5.98 -16.12
CA ASP A 36 4.54 -6.52 -17.21
C ASP A 36 5.80 -5.65 -17.47
N ALA A 37 5.70 -4.33 -17.29
CA ALA A 37 6.80 -3.39 -17.53
C ALA A 37 7.75 -3.16 -16.33
N ARG A 38 7.33 -3.49 -15.11
CA ARG A 38 8.05 -3.15 -13.87
C ARG A 38 9.47 -3.69 -13.84
N ARG A 39 9.72 -4.88 -14.40
CA ARG A 39 11.05 -5.48 -14.46
C ARG A 39 11.98 -4.70 -15.39
N ASP A 40 11.46 -4.28 -16.54
CA ASP A 40 12.19 -3.48 -17.52
C ASP A 40 12.52 -2.06 -17.04
N LEU A 41 11.74 -1.56 -16.10
CA LEU A 41 11.85 -0.21 -15.53
C LEU A 41 12.43 -0.21 -14.10
N ALA A 42 12.85 -1.37 -13.58
CA ALA A 42 13.27 -1.54 -12.19
C ALA A 42 14.51 -0.71 -11.80
N SER A 43 15.28 -0.24 -12.76
CA SER A 43 16.41 0.66 -12.53
C SER A 43 15.99 2.06 -12.07
N ALA A 44 14.75 2.47 -12.32
CA ALA A 44 14.18 3.71 -11.82
C ALA A 44 13.77 3.58 -10.34
N MET A 45 13.57 4.73 -9.69
CA MET A 45 12.92 4.79 -8.38
C MET A 45 11.41 4.61 -8.56
N LEU A 46 10.84 3.66 -7.84
CA LEU A 46 9.42 3.36 -7.88
C LEU A 46 8.72 3.92 -6.64
N ILE A 47 7.55 4.50 -6.85
CA ILE A 47 6.60 4.77 -5.77
C ILE A 47 5.62 3.60 -5.69
N LEU A 48 5.64 2.88 -4.59
CA LEU A 48 4.89 1.64 -4.36
C LEU A 48 3.97 1.77 -3.14
N ALA A 49 3.00 0.87 -3.03
CA ALA A 49 2.15 0.77 -1.83
C ALA A 49 2.81 -0.03 -0.69
N ASP A 50 3.57 -1.06 -1.03
CA ASP A 50 4.32 -1.92 -0.11
C ASP A 50 5.42 -2.67 -0.88
N PHE A 51 6.27 -3.41 -0.17
CA PHE A 51 7.30 -4.28 -0.76
C PHE A 51 6.87 -5.75 -0.90
N GLY A 52 5.69 -6.13 -0.40
CA GLY A 52 5.30 -7.53 -0.24
C GLY A 52 5.11 -8.30 -1.55
N ARG A 53 4.91 -7.60 -2.68
CA ARG A 53 4.67 -8.23 -4.00
C ARG A 53 5.88 -8.30 -4.92
N TYR A 54 7.06 -7.91 -4.45
CA TYR A 54 8.23 -7.69 -5.29
C TYR A 54 9.43 -8.47 -4.76
N PRO A 55 10.20 -9.13 -5.64
CA PRO A 55 11.55 -9.57 -5.29
C PRO A 55 12.40 -8.36 -4.89
N VAL A 56 13.33 -8.55 -3.94
CA VAL A 56 14.17 -7.47 -3.40
C VAL A 56 15.07 -6.83 -4.46
N GLU A 57 15.41 -7.58 -5.52
CA GLU A 57 16.19 -7.10 -6.66
C GLU A 57 15.39 -6.10 -7.51
N LEU A 58 14.05 -6.17 -7.47
CA LEU A 58 13.17 -5.29 -8.22
C LEU A 58 12.79 -4.05 -7.40
N ALA A 59 12.37 -4.26 -6.15
CA ALA A 59 11.97 -3.18 -5.25
C ALA A 59 12.59 -3.34 -3.86
N ASN A 60 13.21 -2.27 -3.35
CA ASN A 60 13.85 -2.29 -2.04
C ASN A 60 13.95 -0.91 -1.39
N ILE A 61 14.12 -0.93 -0.06
CA ILE A 61 14.19 0.27 0.78
C ILE A 61 15.35 1.23 0.45
N LYS A 62 16.42 0.75 -0.20
CA LYS A 62 17.57 1.59 -0.55
C LYS A 62 17.27 2.48 -1.77
N LYS A 63 16.28 2.10 -2.58
CA LYS A 63 15.98 2.73 -3.87
C LYS A 63 14.58 3.32 -3.91
N ASP A 64 13.59 2.61 -3.40
CA ASP A 64 12.18 2.88 -3.67
C ASP A 64 11.45 3.55 -2.52
N ILE A 65 10.36 4.22 -2.87
CA ILE A 65 9.54 4.98 -1.93
C ILE A 65 8.23 4.24 -1.72
N ILE A 66 7.86 4.05 -0.46
CA ILE A 66 6.50 3.62 -0.10
C ILE A 66 5.65 4.86 0.13
N ALA A 67 4.59 5.01 -0.67
CA ALA A 67 3.56 6.01 -0.42
C ALA A 67 2.36 5.33 0.26
N PRO A 68 1.85 5.85 1.37
CA PRO A 68 0.66 5.28 2.01
C PRO A 68 -0.58 5.49 1.14
N TYR A 69 -1.56 4.58 1.26
CA TYR A 69 -2.90 4.84 0.75
C TYR A 69 -3.55 6.00 1.50
N ARG A 70 -4.53 6.64 0.86
CA ARG A 70 -5.36 7.67 1.51
C ARG A 70 -5.92 7.11 2.81
N HIS A 71 -5.74 7.86 3.90
CA HIS A 71 -6.36 7.54 5.18
C HIS A 71 -7.88 7.47 5.02
N LEU A 72 -8.44 6.36 5.47
CA LEU A 72 -9.86 6.06 5.40
C LEU A 72 -10.58 6.42 6.70
N VAL A 73 -9.95 7.16 7.60
CA VAL A 73 -10.53 7.57 8.88
C VAL A 73 -10.31 9.06 9.04
N GLY A 74 -11.29 9.77 9.58
CA GLY A 74 -11.17 11.19 9.90
C GLY A 74 -10.01 11.43 10.86
N THR A 75 -9.27 12.51 10.66
CA THR A 75 -8.26 12.95 11.62
C THR A 75 -8.96 13.76 12.71
N ILE A 76 -8.78 13.36 13.96
CA ILE A 76 -9.26 14.14 15.11
C ILE A 76 -8.25 15.28 15.34
N PRO A 77 -8.69 16.55 15.43
CA PRO A 77 -7.81 17.66 15.79
C PRO A 77 -7.06 17.38 17.10
N SER A 78 -5.80 17.81 17.22
CA SER A 78 -4.99 17.53 18.42
C SER A 78 -5.63 18.08 19.70
N ALA A 79 -6.32 19.22 19.62
CA ALA A 79 -7.03 19.83 20.73
C ALA A 79 -8.27 19.04 21.19
N GLU A 80 -8.79 18.16 20.35
CA GLU A 80 -9.96 17.29 20.61
C GLU A 80 -9.55 15.83 20.78
N SER A 81 -8.24 15.54 20.74
CA SER A 81 -7.72 14.17 20.80
C SER A 81 -7.72 13.69 22.26
N PRO A 82 -8.33 12.52 22.56
CA PRO A 82 -8.32 11.98 23.91
C PRO A 82 -6.90 11.71 24.38
N SER A 83 -6.63 11.88 25.67
CA SER A 83 -5.38 11.48 26.32
C SER A 83 -5.18 9.96 26.28
N TYR A 84 -4.03 9.47 26.74
CA TYR A 84 -3.71 8.03 26.70
C TYR A 84 -4.75 7.19 27.47
N ASP A 85 -5.09 7.60 28.69
CA ASP A 85 -6.00 6.84 29.57
C ASP A 85 -7.47 6.89 29.09
N GLU A 86 -7.80 7.85 28.21
CA GLU A 86 -9.14 8.01 27.63
C GLU A 86 -9.35 7.17 26.36
N ARG A 87 -8.35 6.39 25.93
CA ARG A 87 -8.41 5.51 24.75
C ARG A 87 -8.52 4.04 25.18
N PRO A 88 -9.71 3.56 25.53
CA PRO A 88 -9.87 2.19 26.02
C PRO A 88 -9.64 1.13 24.95
N THR A 89 -9.81 1.44 23.65
CA THR A 89 -9.59 0.49 22.56
C THR A 89 -8.10 0.31 22.24
N LEU A 90 -7.61 -0.92 22.39
CA LEU A 90 -6.24 -1.31 22.05
C LEU A 90 -6.09 -1.59 20.55
N VAL A 91 -7.05 -2.30 19.95
CA VAL A 91 -7.03 -2.66 18.52
C VAL A 91 -8.33 -2.23 17.87
N TYR A 92 -8.22 -1.47 16.79
CA TYR A 92 -9.36 -1.11 15.94
C TYR A 92 -9.12 -1.60 14.52
N PHE A 93 -9.94 -2.54 14.06
CA PHE A 93 -10.04 -2.96 12.67
C PHE A 93 -11.50 -3.00 12.24
N GLN A 94 -11.79 -2.33 11.13
CA GLN A 94 -13.09 -2.37 10.50
C GLN A 94 -12.92 -2.41 8.99
N GLY A 95 -13.18 -3.57 8.40
CA GLY A 95 -12.89 -3.77 6.98
C GLY A 95 -13.20 -5.18 6.50
N ALA A 96 -12.82 -5.47 5.25
CA ALA A 96 -12.95 -6.81 4.71
C ALA A 96 -11.93 -7.75 5.40
N ILE A 97 -12.46 -8.67 6.21
CA ILE A 97 -11.69 -9.67 6.97
C ILE A 97 -11.26 -10.81 6.05
N TYR A 98 -12.20 -11.40 5.32
CA TYR A 98 -11.89 -12.50 4.40
C TYR A 98 -11.33 -11.97 3.08
N ARG A 99 -10.07 -12.29 2.81
CA ARG A 99 -9.34 -11.91 1.60
C ARG A 99 -8.47 -13.08 1.14
N LYS A 100 -8.28 -13.19 -0.18
CA LYS A 100 -7.40 -14.18 -0.80
C LYS A 100 -5.92 -13.79 -0.70
N ASP A 101 -5.04 -14.72 -1.08
CA ASP A 101 -3.59 -14.56 -1.17
C ASP A 101 -3.01 -14.06 0.18
N GLY A 102 -2.05 -13.13 0.14
CA GLY A 102 -1.48 -12.51 1.36
C GLY A 102 -2.49 -11.77 2.25
N GLY A 103 -3.74 -11.61 1.81
CA GLY A 103 -4.82 -11.07 2.63
C GLY A 103 -5.36 -12.04 3.69
N VAL A 104 -5.01 -13.33 3.63
CA VAL A 104 -5.48 -14.37 4.57
C VAL A 104 -5.08 -14.08 6.01
N ILE A 105 -3.97 -13.37 6.24
CA ILE A 105 -3.51 -12.98 7.58
C ILE A 105 -4.57 -12.20 8.37
N ARG A 106 -5.45 -11.45 7.69
CA ARG A 106 -6.54 -10.72 8.36
C ARG A 106 -7.57 -11.65 8.98
N GLN A 107 -7.83 -12.78 8.33
CA GLN A 107 -8.73 -13.81 8.85
C GLN A 107 -8.11 -14.48 10.08
N GLU A 108 -6.83 -14.83 10.03
CA GLU A 108 -6.11 -15.41 11.17
C GLU A 108 -6.13 -14.46 12.37
N LEU A 109 -5.81 -13.18 12.15
CA LEU A 109 -5.86 -12.15 13.20
C LEU A 109 -7.26 -11.95 13.76
N TYR A 110 -8.30 -12.00 12.90
CA TYR A 110 -9.68 -11.90 13.36
C TYR A 110 -10.04 -13.03 14.33
N TYR A 111 -9.79 -14.29 13.95
CA TYR A 111 -10.13 -15.41 14.82
C TYR A 111 -9.32 -15.44 16.12
N LEU A 112 -8.09 -14.92 16.09
CA LEU A 112 -7.25 -14.83 17.27
C LEU A 112 -7.70 -13.73 18.24
N LEU A 113 -8.17 -12.59 17.74
CA LEU A 113 -8.32 -11.37 18.55
C LEU A 113 -9.76 -10.91 18.76
N LYS A 114 -10.75 -11.41 17.99
CA LYS A 114 -12.11 -10.84 17.97
C LYS A 114 -12.85 -10.83 19.32
N ASP A 115 -12.48 -11.73 20.23
CA ASP A 115 -13.13 -11.84 21.55
C ASP A 115 -12.21 -11.33 22.69
N GLU A 116 -11.03 -10.78 22.35
CA GLU A 116 -10.11 -10.23 23.32
C GLU A 116 -10.62 -8.90 23.89
N LYS A 117 -10.26 -8.62 25.15
CA LYS A 117 -10.62 -7.37 25.80
C LYS A 117 -10.04 -6.19 25.02
N ASP A 118 -10.83 -5.11 24.93
CA ASP A 118 -10.40 -3.83 24.33
C ASP A 118 -10.09 -3.92 22.82
N VAL A 119 -10.54 -4.97 22.13
CA VAL A 119 -10.41 -5.16 20.69
C VAL A 119 -11.75 -4.91 19.98
N HIS A 120 -11.74 -4.00 19.01
CA HIS A 120 -12.81 -3.83 18.02
C HIS A 120 -12.33 -4.40 16.68
N PHE A 121 -12.81 -5.58 16.31
CA PHE A 121 -12.45 -6.23 15.06
C PHE A 121 -13.72 -6.70 14.34
N THR A 122 -14.17 -5.94 13.34
CA THR A 122 -15.44 -6.24 12.65
C THR A 122 -15.38 -6.09 11.13
N PHE A 123 -16.42 -6.58 10.47
CA PHE A 123 -16.60 -6.44 9.03
C PHE A 123 -16.99 -5.01 8.67
N GLY A 124 -16.39 -4.49 7.60
CA GLY A 124 -16.70 -3.18 7.06
C GLY A 124 -16.30 -3.04 5.59
N SER A 125 -16.90 -2.08 4.91
CA SER A 125 -16.57 -1.69 3.54
C SER A 125 -16.64 -0.17 3.38
N ILE A 126 -16.12 0.39 2.30
CA ILE A 126 -16.17 1.84 2.06
C ILE A 126 -17.62 2.36 2.08
N GLY A 127 -18.58 1.59 1.55
CA GLY A 127 -19.99 1.99 1.43
C GLY A 127 -20.91 1.55 2.56
N GLY A 128 -20.49 0.66 3.45
CA GLY A 128 -21.34 0.13 4.52
C GLY A 128 -20.52 -0.27 5.73
N ASN A 129 -20.88 0.25 6.90
CA ASN A 129 -20.11 0.13 8.15
C ASN A 129 -18.63 0.48 7.92
N GLY A 130 -18.35 1.60 7.25
CA GLY A 130 -16.99 2.10 7.00
C GLY A 130 -16.93 3.61 7.03
N VAL A 131 -16.22 4.22 6.07
CA VAL A 131 -15.80 5.63 6.11
C VAL A 131 -16.94 6.63 5.85
N ASN A 132 -17.88 6.26 4.98
CA ASN A 132 -18.95 7.16 4.51
C ASN A 132 -20.26 6.92 5.30
N GLN A 133 -20.19 6.96 6.63
CA GLN A 133 -21.39 7.02 7.46
C GLN A 133 -21.89 8.46 7.60
#